data_AF-A0A5N5SIP0-F1
#
_entry.id   AF-A0A5N5SIP0-F1
#
_cell.length_a   1.000
_cell.length_b   1.000
_cell.length_c   1.000
_cell.angle_alpha   90.00
_cell.angle_beta   90.00
_cell.angle_gamma   90.00
#
_symmetry.space_group_name_H-M   'P 1'
#
loop_
_entity.id
_entity.type
_entity.pdbx_description
1 polymer ?
#
loop_
_entity_poly.entity_id
_entity_poly.type
_entity_poly.pdbx_seq_one_letter_code
_entity_poly.pdbx_strand_id
1 'polypeptide(L)'
;MESDIANGMVYLESKVFVHRDLAARNVLLHENGTAKVGDFGLTIRTNQPMKKSSDADKGKFPIKWTAPEALKHNANICPLL
;
A
#
# COMPACT_ATOMS: atom_id res chain seq x y z
N MET A 1 12.41 6.78 14.33
CA MET A 1 11.85 5.53 13.78
C MET A 1 10.53 5.81 13.05
N GLU A 2 9.49 6.35 13.69
CA GLU A 2 8.23 6.73 13.00
C GLU A 2 8.41 7.83 11.94
N SER A 3 9.32 8.78 12.18
CA SER A 3 9.66 9.88 11.26
C SER A 3 10.08 9.39 9.87
N ASP A 4 10.86 8.32 9.79
CA ASP A 4 11.46 7.87 8.53
C ASP A 4 10.39 7.30 7.59
N ILE A 5 9.45 6.55 8.16
CA ILE A 5 8.33 5.97 7.43
C ILE A 5 7.34 7.05 7.01
N ALA A 6 7.01 8.00 7.90
CA ALA A 6 6.17 9.13 7.57
C ALA A 6 6.78 9.96 6.42
N ASN A 7 8.07 10.29 6.49
CA ASN A 7 8.78 11.01 5.43
C ASN A 7 8.79 10.23 4.11
N GLY A 8 8.98 8.91 4.16
CA GLY A 8 8.89 8.03 2.99
C GLY A 8 7.50 8.05 2.34
N MET A 9 6.43 8.03 3.14
CA MET A 9 5.05 8.07 2.64
C MET A 9 4.69 9.44 2.06
N VAL A 10 5.12 10.55 2.68
CA VAL A 10 5.00 11.90 2.12
C VAL A 10 5.72 12.00 0.78
N TYR A 11 6.91 11.38 0.66
CA TYR A 11 7.62 11.33 -0.62
C TYR A 11 6.82 10.57 -1.68
N LEU A 12 6.28 9.39 -1.37
CA LEU A 12 5.46 8.63 -2.33
C LEU A 12 4.22 9.42 -2.79
N GLU A 13 3.53 10.07 -1.86
CA GLU A 13 2.40 10.95 -2.16
C GLU A 13 2.80 12.08 -3.12
N SER A 14 3.93 12.75 -2.86
CA SER A 14 4.48 13.80 -3.75
C SER A 14 4.80 13.29 -5.16
N LYS A 15 5.03 11.98 -5.31
CA LYS A 15 5.26 11.30 -6.59
C LYS A 15 4.01 10.66 -7.17
N VAL A 16 2.85 10.92 -6.55
CA VAL A 16 1.54 10.45 -7.01
C VAL A 16 1.43 8.92 -6.92
N PHE A 17 2.13 8.31 -5.95
CA PHE A 17 2.12 6.88 -5.68
C PHE A 17 1.42 6.57 -4.35
N VAL A 18 0.66 5.48 -4.34
CA VAL A 18 0.04 4.92 -3.14
C VAL A 18 0.57 3.52 -2.93
N HIS A 19 1.18 3.27 -1.76
CA HIS A 19 1.83 1.99 -1.43
C HIS A 19 0.85 0.80 -1.40
N ARG A 20 -0.35 1.03 -0.84
CA ARG A 20 -1.45 0.06 -0.62
C ARG A 20 -1.16 -1.13 0.29
N ASP A 21 0.09 -1.32 0.72
CA ASP A 21 0.44 -2.34 1.73
C ASP A 21 1.45 -1.83 2.78
N LEU A 22 1.15 -0.70 3.43
CA LEU A 22 2.02 -0.20 4.50
C LEU A 22 1.75 -0.97 5.80
N ALA A 23 2.69 -1.82 6.20
CA ALA A 23 2.63 -2.61 7.42
C ALA A 23 4.04 -2.84 7.99
N ALA A 24 4.14 -3.18 9.28
CA ALA A 24 5.44 -3.39 9.95
C ALA A 24 6.34 -4.41 9.24
N ARG A 25 5.77 -5.46 8.64
CA ARG A 25 6.52 -6.45 7.83
C ARG A 25 7.23 -5.86 6.61
N ASN A 26 6.73 -4.74 6.10
CA ASN A 26 7.23 -4.02 4.93
C ASN A 26 8.10 -2.81 5.35
N VAL A 27 8.45 -2.71 6.63
CA VAL A 27 9.41 -1.74 7.15
C VAL A 27 10.73 -2.45 7.39
N LEU A 28 11.75 -2.06 6.62
CA LEU A 28 13.10 -2.61 6.72
C LEU A 28 13.93 -1.73 7.68
N LEU A 29 14.58 -2.35 8.65
CA LEU A 29 15.46 -1.67 9.60
C LEU A 29 16.92 -1.92 9.22
N HIS A 30 17.70 -0.85 9.15
CA HIS A 30 19.15 -0.92 9.00
C HIS A 30 19.81 -0.96 10.39
N GLU A 31 21.06 -1.44 10.47
CA GLU A 31 21.78 -1.61 11.75
C GLU A 31 21.96 -0.31 12.54
N ASN A 32 22.01 0.82 11.84
CA ASN A 32 22.09 2.15 12.44
C ASN A 32 20.73 2.70 12.94
N GLY A 33 19.67 1.89 12.93
CA GLY A 33 18.33 2.29 13.38
C GLY A 33 17.51 3.09 12.37
N THR A 34 17.99 3.27 11.12
CA THR A 34 17.20 3.90 10.04
C THR A 34 16.13 2.94 9.52
N ALA A 35 14.89 3.41 9.39
CA ALA A 35 13.79 2.62 8.81
C ALA A 35 13.51 3.01 7.35
N LYS A 36 13.18 2.03 6.50
CA LYS A 36 12.84 2.24 5.09
C LYS A 36 11.57 1.48 4.71
N VAL A 37 10.74 2.10 3.85
CA VAL A 37 9.55 1.46 3.28
C VAL A 37 9.99 0.49 2.17
N GLY A 38 9.48 -0.74 2.20
CA GLY A 38 9.74 -1.80 1.22
C GLY A 38 8.46 -2.49 0.74
N ASP A 39 8.62 -3.45 -0.18
CA ASP A 39 7.54 -4.21 -0.85
C ASP A 39 6.48 -3.35 -1.56
N PHE A 40 6.86 -2.88 -2.74
CA PHE A 40 6.01 -2.07 -3.62
C PHE A 40 5.14 -2.92 -4.56
N GLY A 41 4.98 -4.23 -4.32
CA GLY A 41 4.26 -5.14 -5.20
C GLY A 41 2.80 -4.76 -5.45
N LEU A 42 2.19 -4.04 -4.49
CA LEU A 42 0.85 -3.48 -4.60
C LEU A 42 0.83 -1.97 -4.89
N THR A 43 1.96 -1.31 -5.11
CA THR A 43 1.97 0.15 -5.31
C THR A 43 1.34 0.56 -6.65
N ILE A 44 0.54 1.62 -6.65
CA ILE A 44 -0.07 2.21 -7.87
C ILE A 44 0.25 3.69 -8.00
N ARG A 45 0.21 4.18 -9.24
CA ARG A 45 0.26 5.61 -9.56
C ARG A 45 -1.16 6.13 -9.76
N THR A 46 -1.56 7.15 -9.01
CA THR A 46 -2.97 7.60 -8.96
C THR A 46 -3.40 8.44 -10.15
N ASN A 47 -2.45 8.97 -10.93
CA ASN A 47 -2.73 9.72 -12.16
C ASN A 47 -2.80 8.84 -13.43
N GLN A 48 -2.80 7.51 -13.28
CA GLN A 48 -3.00 6.58 -14.38
C GLN A 48 -4.33 5.84 -14.21
N PRO A 49 -5.01 5.49 -15.32
CA PRO A 49 -6.20 4.66 -15.24
C PRO A 49 -5.89 3.37 -14.49
N MET A 50 -6.72 3.05 -13.51
CA MET A 50 -6.52 1.90 -12.64
C MET A 50 -6.42 0.63 -13.50
N LYS A 51 -5.28 -0.07 -13.45
CA LYS A 51 -5.15 -1.37 -14.12
C LYS A 51 -6.23 -2.27 -13.52
N LYS A 52 -7.03 -2.91 -14.36
CA LYS A 52 -8.00 -3.92 -13.92
C LYS A 52 -7.22 -4.94 -13.10
N SER A 53 -7.60 -5.11 -11.83
CA SER A 53 -7.04 -6.12 -10.95
C SER A 53 -7.23 -7.48 -11.64
N SER A 54 -6.13 -8.21 -11.78
CA SER A 54 -6.18 -9.56 -12.32
C SER A 54 -6.90 -10.47 -11.32
N ASP A 55 -7.52 -11.57 -11.75
CA ASP A 55 -8.18 -12.50 -10.82
C ASP A 55 -7.23 -13.06 -9.75
N ALA A 56 -5.91 -13.01 -10.00
CA ALA A 56 -4.86 -13.35 -9.03
C ALA A 56 -4.69 -12.32 -7.89
N ASP A 57 -5.14 -11.07 -8.08
CA ASP A 57 -5.12 -10.01 -7.06
C ASP A 57 -6.30 -10.11 -6.08
N LYS A 58 -7.34 -10.90 -6.41
CA LYS A 58 -8.58 -10.98 -5.62
C LYS A 58 -8.43 -11.60 -4.23
N GLY A 59 -7.31 -12.26 -3.94
CA GLY A 59 -7.08 -12.95 -2.66
C GLY A 59 -5.98 -12.36 -1.75
N LYS A 60 -5.25 -11.33 -2.17
CA LYS A 60 -4.04 -10.83 -1.48
C LYS A 60 -4.22 -9.44 -0.85
N PHE A 61 -5.41 -9.14 -0.34
CA PHE A 61 -5.71 -7.80 0.16
C PHE A 61 -5.56 -7.73 1.69
N PRO A 62 -4.76 -6.79 2.24
CA PRO A 62 -4.55 -6.67 3.68
C PRO A 62 -5.74 -5.97 4.37
N ILE A 63 -6.83 -6.72 4.56
CA ILE A 63 -8.12 -6.21 5.05
C ILE A 63 -7.96 -5.38 6.34
N LYS A 64 -7.22 -5.91 7.33
CA LYS A 64 -7.06 -5.25 8.65
C LYS A 64 -6.37 -3.89 8.60
N TRP A 65 -5.66 -3.58 7.53
CA TRP A 65 -4.89 -2.35 7.35
C TRP A 65 -5.41 -1.46 6.21
N THR A 66 -6.55 -1.83 5.60
CA THR A 66 -7.13 -1.04 4.53
C THR A 66 -8.25 -0.14 5.04
N ALA A 67 -8.21 1.13 4.64
CA ALA A 67 -9.26 2.10 4.95
C ALA A 67 -10.63 1.69 4.35
N PRO A 68 -11.74 2.02 5.02
CA PRO A 68 -13.07 1.56 4.61
C PRO A 68 -13.51 2.06 3.22
N GLU A 69 -13.11 3.26 2.81
CA GLU A 69 -13.37 3.80 1.47
C GLU A 69 -12.59 3.06 0.37
N ALA A 70 -11.38 2.61 0.68
CA ALA A 70 -10.58 1.80 -0.24
C ALA A 70 -11.16 0.39 -0.41
N LEU A 71 -11.82 -0.15 0.64
CA LEU A 71 -12.61 -1.39 0.54
C LEU A 71 -13.84 -1.21 -0.36
N LYS A 72 -14.58 -0.10 -0.19
CA LYS A 72 -15.77 0.20 -1.01
C LYS A 72 -15.45 0.37 -2.49
N HIS A 73 -14.31 0.99 -2.82
CA HIS A 73 -13.88 1.18 -4.20
C HIS A 73 -13.45 -0.14 -4.88
N ASN A 74 -13.09 -1.15 -4.09
CA ASN A 74 -12.66 -2.48 -4.54
C ASN A 74 -13.74 -3.57 -4.33
N ALA A 75 -14.97 -3.24 -3.95
CA ALA A 75 -16.02 -4.21 -3.59
C ALA A 75 -16.45 -5.18 -4.72
N ASN A 76 -16.00 -4.96 -5.96
CA ASN A 76 -16.17 -5.95 -7.05
C ASN A 76 -15.17 -7.13 -6.99
N ILE A 77 -14.30 -7.18 -5.98
CA ILE A 77 -13.19 -8.13 -5.85
C ILE A 77 -13.50 -9.28 -4.86
N CYS A 78 -14.39 -9.06 -3.88
CA CYS A 78 -14.88 -10.10 -2.96
C CYS A 78 -16.37 -9.91 -2.66
N PRO A 79 -17.27 -10.77 -3.14
CA PRO A 79 -18.73 -10.64 -2.92
C PRO A 79 -19.18 -11.08 -1.51
N LEU A 80 -18.27 -11.19 -0.54
CA LEU A 80 -18.54 -11.71 0.81
C LEU A 80 -18.15 -10.72 1.93
N LEU A 81 -18.18 -9.42 1.64
CA LEU A 81 -18.39 -8.38 2.66
C LEU A 81 -19.83 -7.91 2.58
#